data_AF-A0A2G1Z8A1-F1
#
_entry.id   AF-A0A2G1Z8A1-F1
#
_cell.length_a   1.000
_cell.length_b   1.000
_cell.length_c   1.000
_cell.angle_alpha   90.00
_cell.angle_beta   90.00
_cell.angle_gamma   90.00
#
_symmetry.space_group_name_H-M   'P 1'
#
loop_
_entity.id
_entity.type
_entity.pdbx_description
1 polymer ?
#
loop_
_entity_poly.entity_id
_entity_poly.type
_entity_poly.pdbx_seq_one_letter_code
_entity_poly.pdbx_strand_id
1 'polypeptide(L)' 'MDWDKLRIFHAVAEAGSFTRAGETLHLSQSAVSRQVSALEESLNVALFHRHARGLLLTEQGELLYRTAHEVF' A
#
# COMPACT_ATOMS: atom_id res chain seq x y z
N MET A 1 -13.63 -6.13 6.04
CA MET A 1 -12.73 -7.07 5.34
C MET A 1 -11.87 -6.38 4.28
N ASP A 2 -12.23 -5.18 3.78
CA ASP A 2 -11.35 -4.38 2.90
C ASP A 2 -10.64 -3.18 3.56
N TRP A 3 -11.21 -2.63 4.64
CA TRP A 3 -10.65 -1.48 5.36
C TRP A 3 -9.22 -1.69 5.88
N ASP A 4 -8.88 -2.90 6.35
CA ASP A 4 -7.52 -3.22 6.79
C ASP A 4 -6.51 -3.16 5.65
N LYS A 5 -6.90 -3.61 4.44
CA LYS A 5 -6.03 -3.55 3.26
C LYS A 5 -5.82 -2.11 2.81
N LEU A 6 -6.85 -1.28 2.84
CA LEU A 6 -6.75 0.16 2.54
C LEU A 6 -5.84 0.89 3.54
N ARG A 7 -5.97 0.60 4.84
CA ARG A 7 -5.08 1.15 5.87
C ARG A 7 -3.62 0.75 5.65
N ILE A 8 -3.38 -0.53 5.32
CA ILE A 8 -2.04 -1.04 5.02
C ILE A 8 -1.47 -0.36 3.76
N PHE A 9 -2.28 -0.24 2.71
CA PHE A 9 -1.92 0.48 1.49
C PHE A 9 -1.52 1.94 1.79
N HIS A 10 -2.33 2.68 2.55
CA HIS A 10 -2.05 4.07 2.93
C HIS A 10 -0.70 4.18 3.66
N ALA A 11 -0.46 3.33 4.65
CA ALA A 11 0.80 3.32 5.39
C ALA A 11 2.01 3.01 4.49
N VAL A 12 1.86 2.13 3.50
CA VAL A 12 2.93 1.85 2.52
C VAL A 12 3.18 3.04 1.61
N ALA A 13 2.13 3.71 1.16
CA ALA A 13 2.22 4.92 0.34
C ALA A 13 2.95 6.05 1.08
N GLU A 14 2.62 6.29 2.35
CA GLU A 14 3.29 7.27 3.19
C GLU A 14 4.75 6.91 3.45
N ALA A 15 5.04 5.62 3.69
CA ALA A 15 6.38 5.18 4.03
C ALA A 15 7.32 5.04 2.81
N GLY A 16 6.78 4.88 1.60
CA GLY A 16 7.53 4.55 0.38
C GLY A 16 8.29 3.22 0.46
N SER A 17 7.97 2.36 1.43
CA SER A 17 8.69 1.13 1.74
C SER A 17 7.82 0.14 2.51
N PHE A 18 7.75 -1.11 2.03
CA PHE A 18 7.05 -2.19 2.75
C PHE A 18 7.67 -2.47 4.11
N THR A 19 8.99 -2.36 4.24
CA THR A 19 9.69 -2.63 5.52
C THR A 19 9.31 -1.58 6.56
N ARG A 20 9.41 -0.30 6.19
CA ARG A 20 9.11 0.82 7.09
C ARG A 20 7.63 0.90 7.45
N ALA A 21 6.74 0.56 6.52
CA ALA A 21 5.33 0.40 6.81
C ALA A 21 5.07 -0.75 7.79
N GLY A 22 5.75 -1.89 7.62
CA GLY A 22 5.67 -3.02 8.55
C GLY A 22 6.08 -2.65 9.98
N GLU A 23 7.19 -1.92 10.14
CA GLU A 23 7.64 -1.41 11.43
C GLU A 23 6.58 -0.55 12.11
N THR A 24 5.98 0.38 11.36
CA THR A 24 4.93 1.29 11.86
C THR A 24 3.65 0.55 12.23
N LEU A 25 3.30 -0.48 11.47
CA LEU A 25 2.08 -1.27 11.66
C LEU A 25 2.25 -2.45 12.62
N HIS A 26 3.47 -2.67 13.14
CA HIS A 26 3.84 -3.88 13.89
C HIS A 26 3.54 -5.19 13.13
N LEU A 27 3.81 -5.19 11.82
CA LEU A 27 3.66 -6.32 10.92
C LEU A 27 4.99 -6.67 10.26
N SER A 28 5.18 -7.93 9.87
CA SER A 28 6.32 -8.29 9.04
C SER A 28 6.19 -7.63 7.64
N GLN A 29 7.33 -7.33 7.02
CA GLN A 29 7.37 -6.82 5.64
C GLN A 29 6.61 -7.74 4.67
N SER A 30 6.74 -9.07 4.83
CA SER A 30 6.05 -10.05 3.99
C SER A 30 4.53 -10.04 4.20
N ALA A 31 4.05 -9.83 5.43
CA ALA A 31 2.62 -9.68 5.70
C ALA A 31 2.06 -8.42 5.04
N VAL A 32 2.75 -7.28 5.17
CA VAL A 32 2.38 -6.03 4.49
C VAL A 32 2.34 -6.21 2.98
N SER A 33 3.40 -6.77 2.38
CA SER A 33 3.45 -6.99 0.93
C SER A 33 2.31 -7.90 0.45
N ARG A 34 1.98 -8.96 1.19
CA ARG A 34 0.88 -9.87 0.81
C ARG A 34 -0.47 -9.17 0.85
N GLN A 35 -0.71 -8.30 1.83
CA GLN A 35 -1.97 -7.56 1.94
C GLN A 35 -2.13 -6.53 0.83
N VAL A 36 -1.04 -5.85 0.44
CA VAL A 36 -1.06 -4.95 -0.72
C VAL A 36 -1.29 -5.72 -2.01
N SER A 37 -0.59 -6.83 -2.25
CA SER A 37 -0.83 -7.63 -3.45
C SER A 37 -2.26 -8.18 -3.52
N ALA A 38 -2.83 -8.59 -2.38
CA ALA A 38 -4.23 -9.02 -2.32
C ALA A 38 -5.24 -7.89 -2.57
N LEU A 39 -4.85 -6.62 -2.36
CA LEU A 39 -5.65 -5.46 -2.73
C LEU A 39 -5.53 -5.18 -4.23
N GLU A 40 -4.31 -5.14 -4.76
CA GLU A 40 -4.01 -5.00 -6.19
C GLU A 40 -4.76 -6.06 -7.02
N GLU A 41 -4.76 -7.32 -6.57
CA GLU A 41 -5.52 -8.41 -7.20
C GLU A 41 -7.03 -8.16 -7.17
N SER A 42 -7.59 -7.72 -6.04
CA SER A 42 -9.03 -7.46 -5.94
C SER A 42 -9.51 -6.28 -6.79
N LEU A 43 -8.63 -5.30 -7.01
CA LEU A 43 -8.90 -4.13 -7.85
C LEU A 43 -8.49 -4.37 -9.31
N ASN A 44 -7.80 -5.47 -9.60
CA ASN A 44 -7.22 -5.81 -10.90
C ASN A 44 -6.33 -4.68 -11.47
N VAL A 45 -5.58 -4.00 -10.59
CA VAL A 45 -4.63 -2.93 -10.95
C VAL A 45 -3.39 -2.99 -10.07
N ALA A 46 -2.24 -2.60 -10.61
CA ALA A 46 -1.06 -2.35 -9.79
C ALA A 46 -1.18 -0.97 -9.13
N LEU A 47 -0.88 -0.89 -7.83
CA LEU A 47 -0.91 0.34 -7.04
C LEU A 47 0.50 0.89 -6.79
N PHE A 48 1.53 0.04 -6.90
CA PHE A 48 2.92 0.46 -6.77
C PHE A 48 3.83 0.02 -7.92
N HIS A 49 4.78 0.88 -8.26
CA HIS A 49 5.98 0.55 -9.01
C HIS A 49 7.12 0.20 -8.05
N ARG A 50 7.75 -0.96 -8.26
CA ARG A 50 9.00 -1.32 -7.57
C ARG A 50 10.16 -0.59 -8.25
N HIS A 51 10.88 0.22 -7.49
CA HIS A 51 12.05 0.96 -7.96
C HIS A 51 13.28 0.59 -7.13
N ALA A 52 14.49 0.75 -7.69
CA ALA A 52 15.75 0.46 -6.98
C ALA A 52 15.96 1.30 -5.69
N ARG A 53 15.16 2.36 -5.50
CA ARG A 53 15.24 3.29 -4.35
C ARG A 53 14.02 3.22 -3.43
N GLY A 54 13.06 2.33 -3.68
CA GLY A 54 11.84 2.23 -2.88
C GLY A 54 10.60 1.91 -3.72
N LEU A 55 9.43 2.20 -3.15
CA LEU A 55 8.14 2.07 -3.81
C LEU A 55 7.63 3.44 -4.23
N LEU A 56 7.10 3.52 -5.44
CA LEU A 56 6.40 4.69 -5.96
C LEU A 56 4.96 4.29 -6.29
N LEU A 57 4.01 5.21 -6.12
CA LEU A 57 2.63 4.96 -6.54
C LEU A 57 2.55 4.90 -8.07
N THR A 58 1.68 4.03 -8.57
CA THR A 58 1.17 4.14 -9.96
C THR A 58 0.15 5.27 -10.03
N GLU A 59 -0.34 5.59 -11.24
CA GLU A 59 -1.47 6.52 -11.39
C GLU A 59 -2.71 6.05 -10.62
N GLN A 60 -3.01 4.75 -10.67
CA GLN A 60 -4.13 4.15 -9.94
C GLN A 60 -3.89 4.19 -8.43
N GLY A 61 -2.64 3.98 -7.99
CA GLY A 61 -2.22 4.14 -6.61
C GLY A 61 -2.41 5.55 -6.10
N GLU A 62 -2.01 6.56 -6.87
CA GLU A 62 -2.19 7.97 -6.52
C GLU A 62 -3.68 8.34 -6.41
N LEU A 63 -4.52 7.86 -7.32
CA LEU A 63 -5.97 8.07 -7.26
C LEU A 63 -6.58 7.44 -6.00
N LEU A 64 -6.22 6.19 -5.71
CA LEU A 64 -6.71 5.48 -4.53
C LEU A 64 -6.24 6.17 -3.24
N TYR A 65 -4.98 6.61 -3.20
CA TYR A 65 -4.41 7.31 -2.05
C TYR A 65 -5.17 8.60 -1.75
N ARG A 66 -5.42 9.43 -2.77
CA ARG A 66 -6.20 10.67 -2.61
C ARG A 66 -7.63 10.40 -2.14
N THR A 67 -8.29 9.40 -2.72
CA THR A 67 -9.67 9.04 -2.36
C THR A 67 -9.75 8.49 -0.93
N ALA A 68 -8.76 7.70 -0.52
CA ALA A 68 -8.71 7.13 0.83
C ALA A 68 -8.33 8.18 1.88
N HIS A 69 -7.51 9.17 1.53
CA HIS A 69 -7.10 10.24 2.44
C HIS A 69 -8.25 11.15 2.89
N GLU A 70 -9.36 11.21 2.14
CA GLU A 70 -10.56 11.93 2.57
C GLU A 70 -11.36 11.17 3.65
N VAL A 71 -11.02 9.91 3.92
CA VAL A 71 -11.76 9.01 4.82
C VAL A 71 -11.02 8.76 6.14
N PHE A 72 -9.71 9.03 6.21
CA PHE A 72 -8.84 8.81 7.39
C PHE A 72 -8.34 10.14 7.98
#